data_AF-A0A1I5PZ08-F1
#
_entry.id   AF-A0A1I5PZ08-F1
#
_cell.length_a   1.000
_cell.length_b   1.000
_cell.length_c   1.000
_cell.angle_alpha   90.00
_cell.angle_beta   90.00
_cell.angle_gamma   90.00
#
_symmetry.space_group_name_H-M   'P 1'
#
loop_
_entity.id
_entity.type
_entity.pdbx_description
1 polymer ?
#
loop_
_entity_poly.entity_id
_entity_poly.type
_entity_poly.pdbx_seq_one_letter_code
_entity_poly.pdbx_strand_id
1 'polypeptide(L)'
;MSFYEGDALEKKIHHINKVTCEKEELMTEILRLESSTYPGDDIYQICIYYNDSDMPTVFGSHYVKESMAYLIERYLFGAEERKKEFPYNACEMVCEYFYPELLSTPEIIVAICELSLMHYHSGFEFFMLVSHLAKEGIHLKNLEEFYDYFDATVKAFLENHKVLLDEIDDNVNVMYPKGFPYMLVPNEYVKAYFEAGYSMRQHNHFFISALFKEKMPVEKIISWVETFPLPMFLDDIKHELYGAIDNLSMMPVPLAILQFFMTPSKGCPLLKYCRYSRIDVAEEAICTAKPWEQCKKDVQCPMAIYLTGFDIGKKEFTVNAKI
;
A
#
# COMPACT_ATOMS: atom_id res chain seq x y z
N MET A 1 2.60 3.87 22.93
CA MET A 1 3.61 4.25 21.93
C MET A 1 2.86 4.35 20.60
N SER A 2 2.71 5.55 20.07
CA SER A 2 1.98 5.82 18.82
C SER A 2 2.86 5.39 17.67
N PHE A 3 2.39 4.40 16.90
CA PHE A 3 2.93 4.14 15.56
C PHE A 3 2.37 5.24 14.66
N TYR A 4 3.23 5.85 13.85
CA TYR A 4 3.02 7.09 13.09
C TYR A 4 3.29 8.40 13.88
N GLU A 5 4.56 8.82 13.90
CA GLU A 5 4.91 10.24 14.05
C GLU A 5 4.77 10.90 12.68
N GLY A 6 3.52 11.03 12.21
CA GLY A 6 3.18 11.94 11.13
C GLY A 6 3.81 13.28 11.41
N ASP A 7 4.37 13.87 10.36
CA ASP A 7 5.20 15.07 10.41
C ASP A 7 4.60 16.07 11.39
N ALA A 8 5.38 16.81 12.19
CA ALA A 8 4.82 17.72 13.22
C ALA A 8 3.83 18.77 12.65
N LEU A 9 3.78 18.89 11.33
CA LEU A 9 2.82 19.63 10.52
C LEU A 9 1.44 18.98 10.41
N GLU A 10 1.33 17.65 10.35
CA GLU A 10 0.08 16.88 10.17
C GLU A 10 -0.77 16.81 11.44
N LYS A 11 -0.12 16.92 12.61
CA LYS A 11 -0.79 16.89 13.94
C LYS A 11 -1.42 18.23 14.34
N LYS A 12 -1.57 19.19 13.43
CA LYS A 12 -2.22 20.48 13.69
C LYS A 12 -3.68 20.43 13.24
N ILE A 13 -4.49 21.35 13.74
CA ILE A 13 -5.84 21.56 13.18
C ILE A 13 -5.66 22.22 11.80
N HIS A 14 -6.19 21.58 10.77
CA HIS A 14 -6.15 22.08 9.40
C HIS A 14 -7.50 22.62 8.95
N HIS A 15 -7.48 23.75 8.27
CA HIS A 15 -8.65 24.30 7.59
C HIS A 15 -8.41 24.23 6.09
N ILE A 16 -9.26 23.50 5.36
CA ILE A 16 -9.21 23.46 3.90
C ILE A 16 -9.64 24.83 3.37
N ASN A 17 -8.72 25.50 2.67
CA ASN A 17 -9.01 26.71 1.92
C ASN A 17 -9.62 26.37 0.56
N LYS A 18 -9.08 25.33 -0.10
CA LYS A 18 -9.40 24.98 -1.47
C LYS A 18 -9.03 23.52 -1.72
N VAL A 19 -9.89 22.84 -2.48
CA VAL A 19 -9.56 21.55 -3.09
C VAL A 19 -9.62 21.71 -4.61
N THR A 20 -8.58 21.24 -5.30
CA THR A 20 -8.50 21.27 -6.78
C THR A 20 -8.19 19.89 -7.32
N CYS A 21 -8.73 19.62 -8.51
CA CYS A 21 -8.29 18.52 -9.35
C CYS A 21 -7.30 19.10 -10.36
N GLU A 22 -6.04 18.72 -10.24
CA GLU A 22 -4.93 19.24 -11.04
C GLU A 22 -4.30 18.11 -11.84
N LYS A 23 -3.81 18.41 -13.04
CA LYS A 23 -3.11 17.42 -13.87
C LYS A 23 -1.74 17.12 -13.28
N GLU A 24 -1.40 15.85 -13.15
CA GLU A 24 -0.08 15.40 -12.71
C GLU A 24 0.85 15.29 -13.93
N GLU A 25 1.55 16.38 -14.25
CA GLU A 25 2.35 16.51 -15.47
C GLU A 25 3.45 15.45 -15.56
N LEU A 26 4.22 15.23 -14.49
CA LEU A 26 5.36 14.31 -14.49
C LEU A 26 4.95 12.86 -14.77
N MET A 27 3.96 12.34 -14.05
CA MET A 27 3.51 10.95 -14.24
C MET A 27 2.79 10.78 -15.58
N THR A 28 2.05 11.80 -16.02
CA THR A 28 1.46 11.81 -17.38
C THR A 28 2.55 11.71 -18.45
N GLU A 29 3.67 12.43 -18.28
CA GLU A 29 4.81 12.36 -19.20
C GLU A 29 5.50 10.99 -19.17
N ILE A 30 5.73 10.40 -17.99
CA ILE A 30 6.34 9.07 -17.83
C ILE A 30 5.49 8.00 -18.53
N LEU A 31 4.17 7.97 -18.29
CA LEU A 31 3.29 6.98 -18.91
C LEU A 31 3.20 7.13 -20.43
N ARG A 32 3.29 8.36 -20.95
CA ARG A 32 3.36 8.60 -22.40
C ARG A 32 4.66 8.09 -23.04
N LEU A 33 5.75 7.97 -22.27
CA LEU A 33 7.05 7.49 -22.72
C LEU A 33 7.19 5.95 -22.60
N GLU A 34 6.54 5.32 -21.62
CA GLU A 34 6.83 3.93 -21.19
C GLU A 34 5.88 2.82 -21.70
N SER A 35 4.93 3.08 -22.61
CA SER A 35 4.21 2.11 -23.47
C SER A 35 2.69 1.91 -23.26
N SER A 36 2.15 1.19 -24.26
CA SER A 36 0.79 0.84 -24.69
C SER A 36 -0.21 0.27 -23.67
N THR A 37 0.13 0.18 -22.39
CA THR A 37 -0.71 -0.49 -21.38
C THR A 37 -1.65 0.47 -20.67
N TYR A 38 -1.26 1.75 -20.58
CA TYR A 38 -2.15 2.82 -20.15
C TYR A 38 -2.55 3.62 -21.39
N PRO A 39 -3.85 3.79 -21.67
CA PRO A 39 -4.25 4.79 -22.67
C PRO A 39 -3.58 6.10 -22.23
N GLY A 40 -3.03 6.87 -23.18
CA GLY A 40 -2.26 8.10 -22.92
C GLY A 40 -3.09 9.25 -22.35
N ASP A 41 -4.00 8.94 -21.43
CA ASP A 41 -4.89 9.81 -20.73
C ASP A 41 -4.12 10.61 -19.68
N ASP A 42 -4.64 11.81 -19.42
CA ASP A 42 -4.07 12.71 -18.44
C ASP A 42 -4.31 12.14 -17.03
N ILE A 43 -3.26 12.09 -16.22
CA ILE A 43 -3.36 11.70 -14.81
C ILE A 43 -3.73 12.95 -14.01
N TYR A 44 -4.63 12.80 -13.05
CA TYR A 44 -5.09 13.90 -12.20
C TYR A 44 -4.86 13.58 -10.73
N GLN A 45 -4.36 14.57 -10.00
CA GLN A 45 -4.18 14.54 -8.56
C GLN A 45 -5.16 15.50 -7.88
N ILE A 46 -5.52 15.17 -6.64
CA ILE A 46 -6.35 16.05 -5.81
C ILE A 46 -5.44 16.83 -4.86
N CYS A 47 -5.39 18.14 -5.04
CA CYS A 47 -4.57 19.05 -4.25
C CYS A 47 -5.43 19.74 -3.19
N ILE A 48 -5.08 19.54 -1.92
CA ILE A 48 -5.73 20.18 -0.77
C ILE A 48 -4.82 21.30 -0.26
N TYR A 49 -5.29 22.54 -0.38
CA TYR A 49 -4.64 23.72 0.18
C TYR A 49 -5.24 24.00 1.55
N TYR A 50 -4.38 24.13 2.57
CA TYR A 50 -4.79 24.36 3.95
C TYR A 50 -3.99 25.49 4.61
N ASN A 51 -4.63 26.16 5.56
CA ASN A 51 -4.04 27.22 6.38
C ASN A 51 -3.28 28.29 5.57
N ASP A 52 -3.81 28.68 4.42
CA ASP A 52 -3.20 29.64 3.48
C ASP A 52 -1.79 29.23 2.97
N SER A 53 -1.47 27.93 3.00
CA SER A 53 -0.23 27.39 2.41
C SER A 53 -0.25 27.49 0.88
N ASP A 54 0.86 27.98 0.30
CA ASP A 54 1.09 27.98 -1.14
C ASP A 54 1.35 26.56 -1.68
N MET A 55 1.82 25.64 -0.83
CA MET A 55 2.07 24.25 -1.19
C MET A 55 0.88 23.37 -0.79
N PRO A 56 0.25 22.65 -1.74
CA PRO A 56 -0.83 21.74 -1.42
C PRO A 56 -0.33 20.40 -0.89
N THR A 57 -1.16 19.74 -0.11
CA THR A 57 -1.05 18.30 0.15
C THR A 57 -1.75 17.53 -0.97
N VAL A 58 -1.07 16.53 -1.53
CA VAL A 58 -1.68 15.63 -2.53
C VAL A 58 -2.48 14.55 -1.81
N PHE A 59 -3.80 14.60 -1.97
CA PHE A 59 -4.74 13.64 -1.39
C PHE A 59 -4.73 12.33 -2.18
N GLY A 60 -3.96 11.36 -1.66
CA GLY A 60 -3.78 10.04 -2.24
C GLY A 60 -4.21 8.88 -1.31
N SER A 61 -3.76 7.67 -1.66
CA SER A 61 -4.17 6.43 -0.99
C SER A 61 -3.88 6.40 0.51
N HIS A 62 -2.80 7.05 0.95
CA HIS A 62 -2.44 7.16 2.36
C HIS A 62 -3.55 7.84 3.17
N TYR A 63 -4.05 8.98 2.70
CA TYR A 63 -5.11 9.73 3.36
C TYR A 63 -6.43 8.93 3.42
N VAL A 64 -6.78 8.25 2.33
CA VAL A 64 -7.98 7.41 2.27
C VAL A 64 -7.88 6.24 3.27
N LYS A 65 -6.73 5.55 3.34
CA LYS A 65 -6.52 4.42 4.27
C LYS A 65 -6.58 4.86 5.73
N GLU A 66 -5.85 5.91 6.08
CA GLU A 66 -5.79 6.41 7.46
C GLU A 66 -7.12 6.99 7.91
N SER A 67 -7.84 7.71 7.02
CA SER A 67 -9.18 8.18 7.32
C SER A 67 -10.18 7.03 7.50
N MET A 68 -10.11 6.00 6.66
CA MET A 68 -10.95 4.80 6.80
C MET A 68 -10.68 4.08 8.12
N ALA A 69 -9.42 3.88 8.47
CA ALA A 69 -9.00 3.25 9.73
C ALA A 69 -9.49 4.08 10.93
N TYR A 70 -9.26 5.40 10.92
CA TYR A 70 -9.69 6.29 11.97
C TYR A 70 -11.21 6.26 12.21
N LEU A 71 -12.02 6.30 11.13
CA LEU A 71 -13.48 6.23 11.24
C LEU A 71 -13.91 4.90 11.88
N ILE A 72 -13.30 3.78 11.48
CA ILE A 72 -13.56 2.47 12.08
C ILE A 72 -13.18 2.47 13.57
N GLU A 73 -11.98 2.95 13.92
CA GLU A 73 -11.48 3.06 15.30
C GLU A 73 -12.40 3.90 16.18
N ARG A 74 -12.80 5.08 15.70
CA ARG A 74 -13.66 6.01 16.42
C ARG A 74 -15.05 5.41 16.66
N TYR A 75 -15.71 4.93 15.60
CA TYR A 75 -17.12 4.58 15.66
C TYR A 75 -17.39 3.14 16.13
N LEU A 76 -16.45 2.21 15.94
CA LEU A 76 -16.62 0.82 16.39
C LEU A 76 -15.86 0.51 17.68
N PHE A 77 -14.77 1.22 17.98
CA PHE A 77 -13.89 0.90 19.11
C PHE A 77 -13.71 2.04 20.12
N GLY A 78 -14.35 3.20 19.88
CA GLY A 78 -14.37 4.31 20.84
C GLY A 78 -13.02 5.03 20.99
N ALA A 79 -12.21 5.07 19.92
CA ALA A 79 -10.99 5.85 19.91
C ALA A 79 -11.25 7.35 20.15
N GLU A 80 -10.24 8.07 20.64
CA GLU A 80 -10.35 9.50 20.91
C GLU A 80 -10.67 10.30 19.65
N GLU A 81 -11.49 11.35 19.82
CA GLU A 81 -11.88 12.22 18.71
C GLU A 81 -10.68 13.08 18.26
N ARG A 82 -10.38 13.01 16.96
CA ARG A 82 -9.43 13.86 16.25
C ARG A 82 -10.22 14.88 15.44
N LYS A 83 -9.72 16.11 15.36
CA LYS A 83 -10.44 17.22 14.72
C LYS A 83 -9.59 17.90 13.67
N LYS A 84 -9.92 17.61 12.42
CA LYS A 84 -9.26 18.16 11.24
C LYS A 84 -7.74 17.94 11.26
N GLU A 85 -7.33 16.75 11.70
CA GLU A 85 -5.93 16.32 11.71
C GLU A 85 -5.64 15.49 10.47
N PHE A 86 -4.57 15.81 9.75
CA PHE A 86 -4.07 14.92 8.71
C PHE A 86 -3.27 13.77 9.34
N PRO A 87 -3.25 12.58 8.74
CA PRO A 87 -4.08 12.13 7.62
C PRO A 87 -5.50 11.65 8.02
N TYR A 88 -5.83 11.62 9.32
CA TYR A 88 -6.98 10.90 9.89
C TYR A 88 -8.36 11.48 9.56
N ASN A 89 -8.50 12.80 9.46
CA ASN A 89 -9.78 13.44 9.13
C ASN A 89 -9.86 13.87 7.66
N ALA A 90 -8.92 13.46 6.80
CA ALA A 90 -8.80 13.96 5.44
C ALA A 90 -10.07 13.71 4.60
N CYS A 91 -10.62 12.49 4.65
CA CYS A 91 -11.86 12.17 3.94
C CYS A 91 -13.05 12.95 4.47
N GLU A 92 -13.18 13.10 5.80
CA GLU A 92 -14.24 13.92 6.41
C GLU A 92 -14.10 15.38 5.96
N MET A 93 -12.89 15.94 5.90
CA MET A 93 -12.66 17.31 5.45
C MET A 93 -13.00 17.51 3.97
N VAL A 94 -12.71 16.52 3.10
CA VAL A 94 -13.16 16.53 1.70
C VAL A 94 -14.68 16.48 1.61
N CYS A 95 -15.34 15.61 2.38
CA CYS A 95 -16.81 15.56 2.47
C CYS A 95 -17.39 16.88 3.00
N GLU A 96 -16.81 17.50 4.05
CA GLU A 96 -17.23 18.79 4.59
C GLU A 96 -17.21 19.90 3.52
N TYR A 97 -16.26 19.84 2.59
CA TYR A 97 -16.14 20.83 1.53
C TYR A 97 -17.12 20.61 0.37
N PHE A 98 -17.33 19.35 -0.07
CA PHE A 98 -18.13 19.04 -1.27
C PHE A 98 -19.55 18.57 -1.00
N TYR A 99 -19.74 17.80 0.07
CA TYR A 99 -21.01 17.17 0.40
C TYR A 99 -21.18 16.96 1.93
N PRO A 100 -21.42 18.06 2.68
CA PRO A 100 -21.45 18.02 4.15
C PRO A 100 -22.42 17.01 4.76
N GLU A 101 -23.47 16.65 4.03
CA GLU A 101 -24.48 15.66 4.44
C GLU A 101 -23.87 14.29 4.76
N LEU A 102 -22.78 13.90 4.09
CA LEU A 102 -22.08 12.64 4.35
C LEU A 102 -21.45 12.58 5.75
N LEU A 103 -21.19 13.72 6.39
CA LEU A 103 -20.65 13.76 7.76
C LEU A 103 -21.62 13.15 8.78
N SER A 104 -22.90 13.02 8.43
CA SER A 104 -23.90 12.39 9.28
C SER A 104 -23.93 10.85 9.17
N THR A 105 -23.21 10.28 8.19
CA THR A 105 -23.21 8.84 7.88
C THR A 105 -21.77 8.32 7.72
N PRO A 106 -20.98 8.24 8.81
CA PRO A 106 -19.58 7.84 8.78
C PRO A 106 -19.35 6.46 8.13
N GLU A 107 -20.29 5.53 8.28
CA GLU A 107 -20.26 4.21 7.64
C GLU A 107 -20.29 4.30 6.11
N ILE A 108 -20.99 5.30 5.55
CA ILE A 108 -21.02 5.56 4.11
C ILE A 108 -19.67 6.14 3.66
N ILE A 109 -19.07 7.04 4.44
CA ILE A 109 -17.72 7.55 4.14
C ILE A 109 -16.71 6.37 4.12
N VAL A 110 -16.81 5.43 5.07
CA VAL A 110 -15.98 4.21 5.07
C VAL A 110 -16.23 3.36 3.82
N ALA A 111 -17.48 3.20 3.39
CA ALA A 111 -17.80 2.45 2.17
C ALA A 111 -17.26 3.13 0.89
N ILE A 112 -17.27 4.47 0.83
CA ILE A 112 -16.64 5.23 -0.26
C ILE A 112 -15.12 5.03 -0.22
N CYS A 113 -14.47 5.09 0.95
CA CYS A 113 -13.05 4.79 1.09
C CYS A 113 -12.74 3.37 0.59
N GLU A 114 -13.53 2.38 0.99
CA GLU A 114 -13.36 0.99 0.60
C GLU A 114 -13.47 0.80 -0.93
N LEU A 115 -14.46 1.42 -1.57
CA LEU A 115 -14.61 1.41 -3.03
C LEU A 115 -13.44 2.12 -3.72
N SER A 116 -13.04 3.28 -3.20
CA SER A 116 -11.96 4.08 -3.76
C SER A 116 -10.62 3.35 -3.72
N LEU A 117 -10.37 2.55 -2.68
CA LEU A 117 -9.15 1.74 -2.54
C LEU A 117 -9.10 0.55 -3.51
N MET A 118 -10.19 0.25 -4.22
CA MET A 118 -10.19 -0.66 -5.37
C MET A 118 -9.71 0.02 -6.66
N HIS A 119 -9.45 1.33 -6.65
CA HIS A 119 -8.89 2.07 -7.78
C HIS A 119 -7.43 2.43 -7.52
N TYR A 120 -6.57 2.30 -8.55
CA TYR A 120 -5.14 2.58 -8.46
C TYR A 120 -4.86 4.04 -8.03
N HIS A 121 -5.74 4.97 -8.43
CA HIS A 121 -5.70 6.37 -8.03
C HIS A 121 -6.78 6.71 -6.97
N SER A 122 -6.76 5.99 -5.85
CA SER A 122 -7.81 6.02 -4.82
C SER A 122 -8.20 7.40 -4.27
N GLY A 123 -7.27 8.35 -4.11
CA GLY A 123 -7.62 9.70 -3.65
C GLY A 123 -8.48 10.48 -4.66
N PHE A 124 -8.20 10.29 -5.96
CA PHE A 124 -9.02 10.84 -7.04
C PHE A 124 -10.38 10.15 -7.11
N GLU A 125 -10.40 8.81 -7.02
CA GLU A 125 -11.66 8.06 -7.05
C GLU A 125 -12.58 8.47 -5.91
N PHE A 126 -12.06 8.62 -4.70
CA PHE A 126 -12.82 9.12 -3.55
C PHE A 126 -13.46 10.48 -3.84
N PHE A 127 -12.65 11.41 -4.35
CA PHE A 127 -13.11 12.75 -4.71
C PHE A 127 -14.21 12.69 -5.79
N MET A 128 -14.03 11.87 -6.83
CA MET A 128 -14.98 11.74 -7.92
C MET A 128 -16.31 11.14 -7.46
N LEU A 129 -16.27 10.12 -6.61
CA LEU A 129 -17.46 9.51 -6.02
C LEU A 129 -18.24 10.51 -5.16
N VAL A 130 -17.57 11.25 -4.27
CA VAL A 130 -18.21 12.28 -3.43
C VAL A 130 -18.79 13.39 -4.30
N SER A 131 -18.04 13.88 -5.28
CA SER A 131 -18.49 14.92 -6.21
C SER A 131 -19.70 14.48 -7.03
N HIS A 132 -19.73 13.23 -7.48
CA HIS A 132 -20.85 12.64 -8.21
C HIS A 132 -22.11 12.59 -7.33
N LEU A 133 -22.00 12.06 -6.11
CA LEU A 133 -23.13 12.00 -5.18
C LEU A 133 -23.70 13.40 -4.87
N ALA A 134 -22.82 14.38 -4.67
CA ALA A 134 -23.20 15.78 -4.40
C ALA A 134 -23.92 16.40 -5.60
N LYS A 135 -23.32 16.27 -6.79
CA LYS A 135 -23.84 16.88 -8.03
C LYS A 135 -25.21 16.32 -8.42
N GLU A 136 -25.39 15.01 -8.27
CA GLU A 136 -26.63 14.32 -8.62
C GLU A 136 -27.66 14.33 -7.48
N GLY A 137 -27.33 14.91 -6.31
CA GLY A 137 -28.24 15.00 -5.16
C GLY A 137 -28.60 13.63 -4.58
N ILE A 138 -27.66 12.68 -4.61
CA ILE A 138 -27.90 11.29 -4.20
C ILE A 138 -27.63 11.16 -2.71
N HIS A 139 -28.69 10.90 -1.95
CA HIS A 139 -28.63 10.71 -0.50
C HIS A 139 -28.79 9.24 -0.15
N LEU A 140 -27.68 8.58 0.18
CA LEU A 140 -27.65 7.18 0.62
C LEU A 140 -27.80 7.13 2.13
N LYS A 141 -28.87 6.53 2.63
CA LYS A 141 -29.24 6.59 4.06
C LYS A 141 -28.58 5.52 4.92
N ASN A 142 -28.13 4.45 4.29
CA ASN A 142 -27.59 3.27 4.95
C ASN A 142 -26.71 2.50 3.96
N LEU A 143 -25.95 1.55 4.51
CA LEU A 143 -25.03 0.73 3.74
C LEU A 143 -25.71 -0.17 2.72
N GLU A 144 -26.94 -0.64 2.96
CA GLU A 144 -27.71 -1.42 1.97
C GLU A 144 -27.94 -0.62 0.69
N GLU A 145 -28.43 0.62 0.81
CA GLU A 145 -28.63 1.53 -0.32
C GLU A 145 -27.31 1.82 -1.04
N PHE A 146 -26.20 1.97 -0.29
CA PHE A 146 -24.88 2.16 -0.88
C PHE A 146 -24.42 0.95 -1.69
N TYR A 147 -24.55 -0.25 -1.12
CA TYR A 147 -24.13 -1.49 -1.79
C TYR A 147 -24.94 -1.73 -3.05
N ASP A 148 -26.26 -1.53 -3.01
CA ASP A 148 -27.12 -1.67 -4.18
C ASP A 148 -26.77 -0.64 -5.27
N TYR A 149 -26.48 0.60 -4.88
CA TYR A 149 -26.13 1.66 -5.83
C TYR A 149 -24.80 1.40 -6.55
N PHE A 150 -23.79 0.90 -5.84
CA PHE A 150 -22.43 0.70 -6.37
C PHE A 150 -22.10 -0.75 -6.78
N ASP A 151 -23.06 -1.68 -6.73
CA ASP A 151 -22.83 -3.09 -7.08
C ASP A 151 -22.24 -3.27 -8.50
N ALA A 152 -22.79 -2.55 -9.48
CA ALA A 152 -22.29 -2.60 -10.85
C ALA A 152 -20.85 -2.06 -10.97
N THR A 153 -20.53 -0.98 -10.24
CA THR A 153 -19.18 -0.39 -10.21
C THR A 153 -18.17 -1.37 -9.62
N VAL A 154 -18.52 -2.04 -8.51
CA VAL A 154 -17.65 -3.06 -7.91
C VAL A 154 -17.41 -4.22 -8.87
N LYS A 155 -18.45 -4.71 -9.53
CA LYS A 155 -18.32 -5.81 -10.52
C LYS A 155 -17.37 -5.43 -11.65
N ALA A 156 -17.48 -4.21 -12.18
CA ALA A 156 -16.56 -3.71 -13.19
C ALA A 156 -15.10 -3.64 -12.69
N PHE A 157 -14.89 -3.17 -11.45
CA PHE A 157 -13.56 -3.20 -10.84
C PHE A 157 -13.03 -4.62 -10.67
N LEU A 158 -13.85 -5.58 -10.25
CA LEU A 158 -13.42 -6.98 -10.09
C LEU A 158 -13.06 -7.63 -11.42
N GLU A 159 -13.79 -7.34 -12.50
CA GLU A 159 -13.44 -7.81 -13.85
C GLU A 159 -12.06 -7.28 -14.28
N ASN A 160 -11.76 -6.01 -14.03
CA ASN A 160 -10.45 -5.44 -14.31
C ASN A 160 -9.35 -6.07 -13.42
N HIS A 161 -9.61 -6.28 -12.14
CA HIS A 161 -8.66 -6.93 -11.23
C HIS A 161 -8.39 -8.38 -11.60
N LYS A 162 -9.34 -9.09 -12.21
CA LYS A 162 -9.13 -10.45 -12.69
C LYS A 162 -8.01 -10.52 -13.73
N VAL A 163 -7.98 -9.58 -14.67
CA VAL A 163 -6.92 -9.50 -15.67
C VAL A 163 -5.56 -9.27 -15.00
N LEU A 164 -5.51 -8.37 -14.01
CA LEU A 164 -4.30 -8.13 -13.22
C LEU A 164 -3.85 -9.35 -12.40
N LEU A 165 -4.79 -10.16 -11.91
CA LEU A 165 -4.49 -11.41 -11.21
C LEU A 165 -3.88 -12.47 -12.13
N ASP A 166 -4.35 -12.55 -13.38
CA ASP A 166 -3.77 -13.45 -14.37
C ASP A 166 -2.30 -13.06 -14.66
N GLU A 167 -1.95 -11.77 -14.56
CA GLU A 167 -0.57 -11.27 -14.71
C GLU A 167 0.28 -11.38 -13.43
N ILE A 168 -0.34 -11.52 -12.26
CA ILE A 168 0.37 -11.59 -10.97
C ILE A 168 1.30 -12.79 -10.91
N ASP A 169 0.95 -13.94 -11.50
CA ASP A 169 1.83 -15.12 -11.44
C ASP A 169 3.20 -14.82 -12.05
N ASP A 170 3.22 -14.22 -13.24
CA ASP A 170 4.42 -13.84 -13.97
C ASP A 170 5.19 -12.72 -13.26
N ASN A 171 4.51 -11.66 -12.82
CA ASN A 171 5.15 -10.54 -12.11
C ASN A 171 5.81 -11.00 -10.80
N VAL A 172 5.13 -11.86 -10.03
CA VAL A 172 5.68 -12.43 -8.80
C VAL A 172 6.78 -13.45 -9.11
N ASN A 173 6.74 -14.18 -10.23
CA ASN A 173 7.83 -15.06 -10.65
C ASN A 173 9.09 -14.27 -11.06
N VAL A 174 8.94 -13.07 -11.62
CA VAL A 174 10.08 -12.17 -11.87
C VAL A 174 10.68 -11.69 -10.56
N MET A 175 9.84 -11.24 -9.62
CA MET A 175 10.31 -10.75 -8.33
C MET A 175 10.87 -11.85 -7.44
N TYR A 176 10.27 -13.05 -7.44
CA TYR A 176 10.61 -14.22 -6.62
C TYR A 176 10.70 -15.49 -7.48
N PRO A 177 11.79 -15.70 -8.24
CA PRO A 177 11.89 -16.83 -9.16
C PRO A 177 11.82 -18.18 -8.45
N LYS A 178 10.81 -19.00 -8.79
CA LYS A 178 10.58 -20.33 -8.17
C LYS A 178 11.80 -21.28 -8.27
N GLY A 179 12.66 -21.08 -9.27
CA GLY A 179 13.88 -21.87 -9.46
C GLY A 179 15.04 -21.48 -8.53
N PHE A 180 14.94 -20.36 -7.81
CA PHE A 180 16.00 -19.92 -6.91
C PHE A 180 15.77 -20.47 -5.49
N PRO A 181 16.81 -20.96 -4.80
CA PRO A 181 16.69 -21.38 -3.41
C PRO A 181 16.09 -20.28 -2.54
N TYR A 182 15.24 -20.69 -1.58
CA TYR A 182 14.54 -19.83 -0.63
C TYR A 182 13.45 -18.90 -1.21
N MET A 183 13.21 -18.89 -2.52
CA MET A 183 12.24 -17.98 -3.16
C MET A 183 10.86 -18.57 -3.41
N LEU A 184 10.72 -19.89 -3.32
CA LEU A 184 9.42 -20.55 -3.47
C LEU A 184 8.40 -20.07 -2.43
N VAL A 185 8.79 -20.01 -1.16
CA VAL A 185 7.89 -19.59 -0.08
C VAL A 185 7.44 -18.13 -0.22
N PRO A 186 8.34 -17.14 -0.39
CA PRO A 186 7.94 -15.76 -0.71
C PRO A 186 7.02 -15.66 -1.94
N ASN A 187 7.32 -16.42 -3.01
CA ASN A 187 6.52 -16.41 -4.23
C ASN A 187 5.08 -16.86 -3.98
N GLU A 188 4.91 -18.03 -3.36
CA GLU A 188 3.58 -18.58 -3.03
C GLU A 188 2.85 -17.68 -2.03
N TYR A 189 3.57 -17.09 -1.08
CA TYR A 189 3.00 -16.20 -0.08
C TYR A 189 2.39 -14.93 -0.68
N VAL A 190 3.11 -14.26 -1.58
CA VAL A 190 2.61 -13.05 -2.25
C VAL A 190 1.39 -13.38 -3.11
N LYS A 191 1.41 -14.50 -3.83
CA LYS A 191 0.26 -14.93 -4.66
C LYS A 191 -0.96 -15.23 -3.81
N ALA A 192 -0.80 -15.97 -2.73
CA ALA A 192 -1.87 -16.25 -1.78
C ALA A 192 -2.50 -14.95 -1.20
N TYR A 193 -1.70 -13.89 -1.01
CA TYR A 193 -2.22 -12.60 -0.54
C TYR A 193 -3.19 -11.97 -1.55
N PHE A 194 -2.81 -11.93 -2.83
CA PHE A 194 -3.66 -11.39 -3.89
C PHE A 194 -4.90 -12.26 -4.14
N GLU A 195 -4.74 -13.58 -4.16
CA GLU A 195 -5.85 -14.53 -4.32
C GLU A 195 -6.86 -14.42 -3.16
N ALA A 196 -6.39 -14.34 -1.92
CA ALA A 196 -7.26 -14.17 -0.74
C ALA A 196 -8.01 -12.84 -0.79
N GLY A 197 -7.32 -11.75 -1.14
CA GLY A 197 -7.93 -10.41 -1.33
C GLY A 197 -9.05 -10.42 -2.36
N TYR A 198 -8.77 -10.98 -3.53
CA TYR A 198 -9.75 -11.07 -4.61
C TYR A 198 -10.93 -11.98 -4.26
N SER A 199 -10.65 -13.18 -3.72
CA SER A 199 -11.68 -14.12 -3.31
C SER A 199 -12.61 -13.52 -2.25
N MET A 200 -12.06 -12.82 -1.25
CA MET A 200 -12.88 -12.10 -0.26
C MET A 200 -13.81 -11.11 -0.95
N ARG A 201 -13.27 -10.29 -1.86
CA ARG A 201 -14.05 -9.29 -2.59
C ARG A 201 -15.11 -9.89 -3.50
N GLN A 202 -14.94 -11.09 -4.05
CA GLN A 202 -15.96 -11.76 -4.84
C GLN A 202 -17.17 -12.22 -4.02
N HIS A 203 -16.94 -12.64 -2.76
CA HIS A 203 -18.00 -13.13 -1.89
C HIS A 203 -18.62 -12.02 -1.05
N ASN A 204 -17.83 -11.00 -0.70
CA ASN A 204 -18.24 -9.86 0.10
C ASN A 204 -17.55 -8.59 -0.43
N HIS A 205 -18.25 -7.93 -1.34
CA HIS A 205 -17.78 -6.74 -2.05
C HIS A 205 -17.32 -5.62 -1.11
N PHE A 206 -17.98 -5.48 0.05
CA PHE A 206 -17.80 -4.38 1.02
C PHE A 206 -17.58 -4.92 2.44
N PHE A 207 -16.65 -5.87 2.57
CA PHE A 207 -16.44 -6.56 3.84
C PHE A 207 -15.91 -5.64 4.96
N ILE A 208 -15.27 -4.51 4.61
CA ILE A 208 -14.76 -3.56 5.60
C ILE A 208 -15.88 -2.69 6.15
N SER A 209 -16.65 -1.99 5.30
CA SER A 209 -17.77 -1.18 5.77
C SER A 209 -18.89 -2.04 6.39
N ALA A 210 -18.98 -3.32 6.01
CA ALA A 210 -19.88 -4.27 6.66
C ALA A 210 -19.60 -4.47 8.16
N LEU A 211 -18.40 -4.11 8.67
CA LEU A 211 -18.10 -4.14 10.11
C LEU A 211 -19.08 -3.29 10.93
N PHE A 212 -19.63 -2.21 10.36
CA PHE A 212 -20.64 -1.38 11.05
C PHE A 212 -21.96 -2.11 11.30
N LYS A 213 -22.19 -3.26 10.65
CA LYS A 213 -23.33 -4.13 10.87
C LYS A 213 -23.00 -5.32 11.77
N GLU A 214 -21.73 -5.52 12.11
CA GLU A 214 -21.27 -6.66 12.90
C GLU A 214 -21.53 -6.44 14.39
N LYS A 215 -22.04 -7.47 15.06
CA LYS A 215 -22.25 -7.43 16.52
C LYS A 215 -20.94 -7.55 17.31
N MET A 216 -19.95 -8.20 16.71
CA MET A 216 -18.68 -8.60 17.30
C MET A 216 -17.55 -8.22 16.32
N PRO A 217 -17.31 -6.90 16.12
CA PRO A 217 -16.39 -6.42 15.08
C PRO A 217 -14.94 -6.80 15.36
N VAL A 218 -14.53 -6.93 16.64
CA VAL A 218 -13.17 -7.39 17.00
C VAL A 218 -12.94 -8.81 16.51
N GLU A 219 -13.87 -9.71 16.81
CA GLU A 219 -13.81 -11.12 16.42
C GLU A 219 -13.87 -11.27 14.91
N LYS A 220 -14.63 -10.41 14.21
CA LYS A 220 -14.64 -10.36 12.76
C LYS A 220 -13.26 -9.99 12.19
N ILE A 221 -12.62 -8.96 12.73
CA ILE A 221 -11.26 -8.57 12.31
C ILE A 221 -10.25 -9.68 12.61
N ILE A 222 -10.35 -10.34 13.77
CA ILE A 222 -9.50 -11.49 14.11
C ILE A 222 -9.70 -12.62 13.09
N SER A 223 -10.93 -12.90 12.65
CA SER A 223 -11.18 -13.93 11.63
C SER A 223 -10.54 -13.61 10.27
N TRP A 224 -10.32 -12.33 9.96
CA TRP A 224 -9.62 -11.94 8.73
C TRP A 224 -8.14 -12.32 8.76
N VAL A 225 -7.52 -12.42 9.95
CA VAL A 225 -6.14 -12.90 10.11
C VAL A 225 -6.01 -14.37 9.68
N GLU A 226 -7.08 -15.15 9.77
CA GLU A 226 -7.12 -16.52 9.26
C GLU A 226 -7.31 -16.58 7.74
N THR A 227 -7.83 -15.50 7.14
CA THR A 227 -8.12 -15.41 5.70
C THR A 227 -6.97 -14.80 4.91
N PHE A 228 -6.34 -13.76 5.45
CA PHE A 228 -5.25 -13.04 4.81
C PHE A 228 -3.91 -13.45 5.41
N PRO A 229 -2.89 -13.74 4.57
CA PRO A 229 -1.55 -13.93 5.08
C PRO A 229 -1.08 -12.67 5.84
N LEU A 230 -0.58 -12.84 7.07
CA LEU A 230 -0.12 -11.72 7.90
C LEU A 230 1.14 -11.06 7.32
N PRO A 231 1.22 -9.72 7.25
CA PRO A 231 2.46 -9.09 6.84
C PRO A 231 3.59 -9.44 7.81
N MET A 232 4.82 -9.40 7.31
CA MET A 232 5.99 -9.49 8.15
C MET A 232 6.16 -8.18 8.92
N PHE A 233 6.49 -8.27 10.21
CA PHE A 233 6.80 -7.12 11.04
C PHE A 233 8.27 -7.16 11.45
N LEU A 234 8.95 -6.04 11.25
CA LEU A 234 10.30 -5.82 11.74
C LEU A 234 10.23 -4.93 12.99
N ASP A 235 10.68 -5.44 14.13
CA ASP A 235 10.85 -4.65 15.35
C ASP A 235 12.30 -4.20 15.45
N ASP A 236 12.56 -2.95 15.06
CA ASP A 236 13.90 -2.37 15.11
C ASP A 236 14.37 -2.06 16.55
N ILE A 237 13.47 -2.01 17.54
CA ILE A 237 13.84 -1.79 18.95
C ILE A 237 14.33 -3.10 19.57
N LYS A 238 13.62 -4.20 19.33
CA LYS A 238 13.98 -5.52 19.83
C LYS A 238 14.95 -6.28 18.92
N HIS A 239 15.15 -5.78 17.70
CA HIS A 239 15.93 -6.46 16.65
C HIS A 239 15.34 -7.84 16.30
N GLU A 240 14.01 -7.93 16.24
CA GLU A 240 13.28 -9.17 15.99
C GLU A 240 12.43 -9.06 14.71
N LEU A 241 12.25 -10.20 14.05
CA LEU A 241 11.35 -10.35 12.92
C LEU A 241 10.15 -11.20 13.37
N TYR A 242 8.95 -10.65 13.24
CA TYR A 242 7.70 -11.34 13.52
C TYR A 242 6.97 -11.64 12.21
N GLY A 243 6.39 -12.83 12.11
CA GLY A 243 5.75 -13.33 10.90
C GLY A 243 5.78 -14.86 10.91
N ALA A 244 4.80 -15.50 10.27
CA ALA A 244 4.49 -16.89 10.55
C ALA A 244 5.51 -17.95 10.04
N ILE A 245 6.59 -17.58 9.34
CA ILE A 245 7.49 -18.57 8.72
C ILE A 245 8.92 -17.99 8.55
N ASP A 246 9.95 -18.73 9.00
CA ASP A 246 11.38 -18.37 8.85
C ASP A 246 11.78 -18.03 7.40
N ASN A 247 11.16 -18.68 6.42
CA ASN A 247 11.44 -18.51 5.00
C ASN A 247 10.91 -17.19 4.41
N LEU A 248 10.02 -16.46 5.10
CA LEU A 248 9.58 -15.14 4.65
C LEU A 248 10.66 -14.07 4.85
N SER A 249 11.70 -14.33 5.65
CA SER A 249 12.87 -13.45 5.80
C SER A 249 13.55 -13.05 4.46
N MET A 250 13.22 -13.76 3.39
CA MET A 250 13.65 -13.52 2.01
C MET A 250 12.78 -12.52 1.24
N MET A 251 11.58 -12.19 1.70
CA MET A 251 10.71 -11.21 1.03
C MET A 251 11.39 -9.87 0.75
N PRO A 252 12.28 -9.33 1.60
CA PRO A 252 12.95 -8.06 1.31
C PRO A 252 14.00 -8.13 0.18
N VAL A 253 14.32 -9.31 -0.37
CA VAL A 253 15.40 -9.48 -1.37
C VAL A 253 15.20 -8.60 -2.61
N PRO A 254 14.02 -8.56 -3.27
CA PRO A 254 13.84 -7.73 -4.47
C PRO A 254 13.99 -6.23 -4.17
N LEU A 255 13.48 -5.77 -3.02
CA LEU A 255 13.63 -4.38 -2.59
C LEU A 255 15.10 -4.04 -2.32
N ALA A 256 15.85 -4.94 -1.70
CA ALA A 256 17.27 -4.73 -1.46
C ALA A 256 18.08 -4.69 -2.76
N ILE A 257 17.70 -5.47 -3.77
CA ILE A 257 18.32 -5.42 -5.10
C ILE A 257 18.01 -4.09 -5.78
N LEU A 258 16.75 -3.66 -5.74
CA LEU A 258 16.36 -2.35 -6.27
C LEU A 258 17.16 -1.24 -5.59
N GLN A 259 17.24 -1.23 -4.26
CA GLN A 259 18.04 -0.26 -3.50
C GLN A 259 19.52 -0.34 -3.87
N PHE A 260 20.06 -1.54 -4.07
CA PHE A 260 21.45 -1.74 -4.43
C PHE A 260 21.80 -1.12 -5.80
N PHE A 261 20.87 -1.11 -6.75
CA PHE A 261 21.08 -0.51 -8.08
C PHE A 261 20.64 0.95 -8.20
N MET A 262 19.57 1.34 -7.52
CA MET A 262 18.96 2.68 -7.64
C MET A 262 19.55 3.69 -6.67
N THR A 263 20.04 3.24 -5.51
CA THR A 263 20.51 4.12 -4.44
C THR A 263 21.95 3.78 -4.09
N PRO A 264 22.90 4.73 -4.20
CA PRO A 264 24.26 4.51 -3.75
C PRO A 264 24.28 4.20 -2.25
N SER A 265 24.41 2.92 -1.89
CA SER A 265 24.44 2.48 -0.49
C SER A 265 25.80 1.84 -0.17
N LYS A 266 26.32 2.16 1.02
CA LYS A 266 27.53 1.52 1.55
C LYS A 266 27.10 0.20 2.19
N GLY A 267 27.14 -0.88 1.40
CA GLY A 267 26.93 -2.25 1.87
C GLY A 267 25.60 -2.88 1.49
N CYS A 268 25.34 -4.08 2.01
CA CYS A 268 24.19 -4.92 1.69
C CYS A 268 22.94 -4.40 2.42
N PRO A 269 21.87 -4.00 1.71
CA PRO A 269 20.63 -3.57 2.36
C PRO A 269 19.95 -4.71 3.15
N LEU A 270 20.27 -5.97 2.85
CA LEU A 270 19.73 -7.13 3.56
C LEU A 270 20.40 -7.42 4.90
N LEU A 271 21.55 -6.79 5.22
CA LEU A 271 22.34 -7.18 6.40
C LEU A 271 21.53 -7.16 7.70
N LYS A 272 20.66 -6.15 7.88
CA LYS A 272 19.79 -6.05 9.07
C LYS A 272 18.80 -7.21 9.15
N TYR A 273 18.19 -7.59 8.03
CA TYR A 273 17.24 -8.70 7.96
C TYR A 273 17.95 -10.03 8.19
N CYS A 274 19.13 -10.23 7.59
CA CYS A 274 19.93 -11.42 7.82
C CYS A 274 20.30 -11.62 9.29
N ARG A 275 20.62 -10.53 10.02
CA ARG A 275 20.89 -10.59 11.46
C ARG A 275 19.66 -11.01 12.26
N TYR A 276 18.53 -10.35 12.03
CA TYR A 276 17.32 -10.61 12.81
C TYR A 276 16.74 -12.00 12.52
N SER A 277 16.88 -12.48 11.29
CA SER A 277 16.49 -13.83 10.85
C SER A 277 17.55 -14.90 11.12
N ARG A 278 18.68 -14.56 11.74
CA ARG A 278 19.78 -15.48 12.10
C ARG A 278 20.29 -16.31 10.92
N ILE A 279 20.46 -15.65 9.77
CA ILE A 279 20.98 -16.28 8.55
C ILE A 279 22.52 -16.26 8.61
N ASP A 280 23.13 -17.40 8.92
CA ASP A 280 24.57 -17.53 9.19
C ASP A 280 25.48 -17.45 7.94
N VAL A 281 24.90 -17.43 6.73
CA VAL A 281 25.65 -17.45 5.46
C VAL A 281 26.13 -16.07 4.98
N ALA A 282 25.88 -15.00 5.73
CA ALA A 282 26.27 -13.63 5.36
C ALA A 282 27.52 -13.16 6.13
N GLU A 283 28.67 -13.11 5.46
CA GLU A 283 29.89 -12.50 6.04
C GLU A 283 29.78 -10.98 6.13
N GLU A 284 29.79 -10.46 7.36
CA GLU A 284 29.56 -9.03 7.65
C GLU A 284 30.57 -8.09 6.98
N ALA A 285 31.86 -8.45 6.97
CA ALA A 285 32.90 -7.64 6.34
C ALA A 285 32.68 -7.49 4.82
N ILE A 286 32.18 -8.54 4.16
CA ILE A 286 31.84 -8.51 2.73
C ILE A 286 30.56 -7.71 2.53
N CYS A 287 29.53 -7.99 3.32
CA CYS A 287 28.25 -7.29 3.24
C CYS A 287 28.41 -5.77 3.39
N THR A 288 29.26 -5.29 4.30
CA THR A 288 29.43 -3.85 4.55
C THR A 288 30.25 -3.11 3.49
N ALA A 289 31.20 -3.79 2.85
CA ALA A 289 32.14 -3.16 1.91
C ALA A 289 31.84 -3.47 0.43
N LYS A 290 31.62 -4.75 0.11
CA LYS A 290 31.54 -5.27 -1.26
C LYS A 290 30.54 -6.44 -1.35
N PRO A 291 29.24 -6.20 -1.15
CA PRO A 291 28.24 -7.26 -1.01
C PRO A 291 28.14 -8.21 -2.23
N TRP A 292 28.50 -7.75 -3.42
CA TRP A 292 28.55 -8.58 -4.64
C TRP A 292 29.59 -9.71 -4.58
N GLU A 293 30.62 -9.61 -3.71
CA GLU A 293 31.61 -10.68 -3.56
C GLU A 293 31.07 -11.91 -2.83
N GLN A 294 29.87 -11.82 -2.23
CA GLN A 294 29.18 -12.99 -1.67
C GLN A 294 28.88 -14.06 -2.74
N CYS A 295 28.80 -13.69 -4.03
CA CYS A 295 28.65 -14.64 -5.14
C CYS A 295 29.83 -15.61 -5.27
N LYS A 296 31.00 -15.28 -4.72
CA LYS A 296 32.22 -16.10 -4.79
C LYS A 296 32.31 -17.17 -3.71
N LYS A 297 31.35 -17.20 -2.77
CA LYS A 297 31.33 -18.15 -1.65
C LYS A 297 30.69 -19.47 -2.06
N ASP A 298 31.13 -20.56 -1.45
CA ASP A 298 30.60 -21.90 -1.68
C ASP A 298 29.13 -22.01 -1.24
N VAL A 299 28.80 -21.40 -0.11
CA VAL A 299 27.42 -21.28 0.37
C VAL A 299 26.94 -19.86 0.11
N GLN A 300 25.99 -19.72 -0.79
CA GLN A 300 25.50 -18.42 -1.23
C GLN A 300 24.38 -17.92 -0.30
N CYS A 301 24.49 -16.65 0.11
CA CYS A 301 23.41 -15.94 0.80
C CYS A 301 22.30 -15.53 -0.19
N PRO A 302 21.12 -15.08 0.29
CA PRO A 302 19.97 -14.76 -0.57
C PRO A 302 20.27 -13.71 -1.65
N MET A 303 21.06 -12.67 -1.32
CA MET A 303 21.52 -11.68 -2.30
C MET A 303 22.41 -12.32 -3.37
N ALA A 304 23.35 -13.18 -2.96
CA ALA A 304 24.27 -13.85 -3.87
C ALA A 304 23.57 -14.82 -4.82
N ILE A 305 22.53 -15.52 -4.34
CA ILE A 305 21.67 -16.39 -5.15
C ILE A 305 21.02 -15.60 -6.26
N TYR A 306 20.44 -14.43 -5.96
CA TYR A 306 19.84 -13.57 -6.97
C TYR A 306 20.85 -13.06 -7.99
N LEU A 307 21.93 -12.46 -7.51
CA LEU A 307 22.96 -11.91 -8.39
C LEU A 307 23.56 -13.00 -9.29
N THR A 308 23.72 -14.23 -8.78
CA THR A 308 24.20 -15.36 -9.59
C THR A 308 23.14 -15.83 -10.58
N GLY A 309 21.90 -15.96 -10.14
CA GLY A 309 20.79 -16.46 -10.97
C GLY A 309 20.46 -15.54 -12.15
N PHE A 310 20.67 -14.23 -12.01
CA PHE A 310 20.55 -13.24 -13.09
C PHE A 310 21.87 -13.00 -13.85
N ASP A 311 22.91 -13.81 -13.63
CA ASP A 311 24.25 -13.68 -14.24
C ASP A 311 24.93 -12.32 -14.02
N ILE A 312 24.56 -11.63 -12.95
CA ILE A 312 25.12 -10.34 -12.51
C ILE A 312 26.40 -10.56 -11.71
N GLY A 313 26.47 -11.63 -10.91
CA GLY A 313 27.61 -11.91 -10.03
C GLY A 313 28.96 -12.11 -10.75
N LYS A 314 28.94 -12.35 -12.07
CA LYS A 314 30.14 -12.48 -12.92
C LYS A 314 30.57 -11.17 -13.58
N LYS A 315 29.78 -10.09 -13.44
CA LYS A 315 30.07 -8.79 -14.03
C LYS A 315 31.10 -8.04 -13.18
N GLU A 316 31.84 -7.14 -13.81
CA GLU A 316 32.72 -6.21 -13.10
C GLU A 316 31.88 -5.08 -12.49
N PHE A 317 31.98 -4.90 -11.17
CA PHE A 317 31.30 -3.83 -10.46
C PHE A 317 32.26 -2.64 -10.30
N THR A 318 31.87 -1.48 -10.83
CA THR A 318 32.58 -0.22 -10.63
C THR A 318 31.75 0.68 -9.72
N VAL A 319 32.32 1.09 -8.58
CA VAL A 319 31.66 2.06 -7.69
C VAL A 319 31.93 3.44 -8.27
N ASN A 320 30.92 4.04 -8.91
CA ASN A 320 30.98 5.43 -9.31
C ASN A 320 30.90 6.31 -8.05
N ALA A 321 32.05 6.69 -7.50
CA ALA A 321 32.17 7.56 -6.33
C ALA A 321 31.75 9.03 -6.59
N LYS A 322 30.98 9.28 -7.66
CA LYS A 322 30.49 10.60 -8.04
C LYS A 322 28.98 10.53 -8.29
N ILE A 323 28.21 10.76 -7.23
CA ILE A 323 26.94 11.49 -7.26
C ILE A 323 26.98 12.43 -6.06
#